data_AF-A0A849WAJ8-F1
#
_entry.id   AF-A0A849WAJ8-F1
#
_cell.length_a   1.000
_cell.length_b   1.000
_cell.length_c   1.000
_cell.angle_alpha   90.00
_cell.angle_beta   90.00
_cell.angle_gamma   90.00
#
_symmetry.space_group_name_H-M   'P 1'
#
loop_
_entity.id
_entity.type
_entity.pdbx_description
1 polymer ?
#
loop_
_entity_poly.entity_id
_entity_poly.type
_entity_poly.pdbx_seq_one_letter_code
_entity_poly.pdbx_strand_id
1 'polypeptide(L)' 'MIIFDTDIASLFAKSDTIDLLFKILPNFSFAITVKIKEELSVPLQYGYSFPQEIFKQFITLVPTRKNISLLKNLKYAILS' A
#
# COMPACT_ATOMS: atom_id res chain seq x y z
N MET A 1 -5.15 -11.77 -3.86
CA MET A 1 -4.40 -10.50 -3.71
C MET A 1 -4.88 -9.80 -2.46
N ILE A 2 -3.97 -9.28 -1.64
CA ILE A 2 -4.29 -8.53 -0.42
C ILE A 2 -3.71 -7.13 -0.55
N ILE A 3 -4.54 -6.11 -0.31
CA ILE A 3 -4.15 -4.71 -0.41
C ILE A 3 -3.91 -4.17 0.99
N PHE A 4 -2.77 -3.55 1.20
CA PHE A 4 -2.37 -2.98 2.49
C PHE A 4 -2.50 -1.46 2.46
N ASP A 5 -2.97 -0.93 3.58
CA ASP A 5 -2.88 0.49 3.90
C ASP A 5 -1.46 0.86 4.35
N THR A 6 -1.13 2.16 4.33
CA THR A 6 0.19 2.69 4.68
C THR A 6 0.65 2.20 6.05
N ASP A 7 -0.21 2.25 7.06
CA ASP A 7 0.18 1.93 8.45
C ASP A 7 0.47 0.44 8.63
N ILE A 8 -0.37 -0.42 8.04
CA ILE A 8 -0.19 -1.87 8.13
C ILE A 8 1.08 -2.28 7.35
N ALA A 9 1.27 -1.78 6.13
CA ALA A 9 2.48 -2.06 5.37
C ALA A 9 3.74 -1.57 6.10
N SER A 10 3.67 -0.38 6.70
CA SER A 10 4.75 0.18 7.52
C SER A 10 5.05 -0.66 8.75
N LEU A 11 4.04 -1.25 9.40
CA LEU A 11 4.23 -2.11 10.57
C LEU A 11 5.06 -3.34 10.24
N PHE A 12 4.76 -4.03 9.13
CA PHE A 12 5.54 -5.21 8.71
C PHE A 12 6.96 -4.84 8.28
N ALA A 13 7.11 -3.72 7.58
CA ALA A 13 8.43 -3.22 7.15
C ALA A 13 9.32 -2.81 8.32
N LYS A 14 8.79 -2.06 9.30
CA LYS A 14 9.53 -1.59 10.47
C LYS A 14 9.90 -2.70 11.46
N SER A 15 9.20 -3.83 11.39
CA SER A 15 9.47 -5.00 12.24
C SER A 15 10.32 -6.06 11.54
N ASP A 16 10.78 -5.81 10.30
CA ASP A 16 11.53 -6.78 9.48
C ASP A 16 10.78 -8.11 9.28
N THR A 17 9.44 -8.06 9.18
CA THR A 17 8.57 -9.25 9.08
C THR A 17 7.86 -9.41 7.73
N ILE A 18 8.21 -8.62 6.71
CA ILE A 18 7.60 -8.77 5.37
C ILE A 18 7.81 -10.19 4.81
N ASP A 19 8.99 -10.79 4.99
CA ASP A 19 9.25 -12.15 4.52
C ASP A 19 8.33 -13.19 5.17
N LEU A 20 7.93 -12.96 6.44
CA LEU A 20 6.99 -13.82 7.14
C LEU A 20 5.60 -13.78 6.50
N LEU A 21 5.17 -12.61 6.03
CA LEU A 21 3.92 -12.44 5.29
C LEU A 21 3.89 -13.36 4.06
N PHE A 22 4.96 -13.38 3.27
CA PHE A 22 5.08 -14.25 2.10
C PHE A 22 5.14 -15.74 2.45
N LYS A 23 5.73 -16.09 3.60
CA LYS A 23 5.75 -17.49 4.08
C LYS A 23 4.39 -17.97 4.55
N ILE A 24 3.62 -17.13 5.24
CA ILE A 24 2.30 -17.51 5.81
C ILE A 24 1.21 -17.52 4.72
N LEU A 25 1.30 -16.60 3.76
CA LEU A 25 0.29 -16.44 2.70
C LEU A 25 0.91 -16.63 1.31
N PRO A 26 1.51 -17.79 1.00
CA PRO A 26 2.30 -17.99 -0.22
C PRO A 26 1.50 -17.88 -1.51
N ASN A 27 0.17 -18.08 -1.45
CA ASN A 27 -0.73 -18.00 -2.59
C ASN A 27 -1.32 -16.59 -2.80
N PHE A 28 -0.92 -15.61 -1.99
CA PHE A 28 -1.39 -14.23 -2.10
C PHE A 28 -0.26 -13.31 -2.52
N SER A 29 -0.52 -12.48 -3.53
CA SER A 29 0.30 -11.30 -3.79
C SER A 29 -0.15 -10.16 -2.89
N PHE A 30 0.81 -9.41 -2.38
CA PHE A 30 0.56 -8.20 -1.59
C PHE A 30 0.69 -6.96 -2.47
N ALA A 31 -0.17 -5.98 -2.21
CA ALA A 31 -0.26 -4.79 -3.02
C ALA A 31 -0.50 -3.53 -2.18
N ILE A 32 -0.07 -2.40 -2.72
CA ILE A 32 -0.39 -1.05 -2.24
C ILE A 32 -0.96 -0.25 -3.41
N THR A 33 -1.74 0.79 -3.14
CA THR A 33 -2.19 1.70 -4.21
C THR A 33 -1.13 2.74 -4.54
N VAL A 34 -1.25 3.40 -5.69
CA VAL A 34 -0.38 4.54 -6.06
C VAL A 34 -0.37 5.61 -4.96
N LYS A 35 -1.52 5.95 -4.38
CA LYS A 35 -1.61 6.96 -3.32
C LYS A 35 -0.86 6.53 -2.04
N ILE A 36 -1.00 5.26 -1.66
CA ILE A 36 -0.26 4.69 -0.52
C ILE A 36 1.26 4.70 -0.80
N LYS A 37 1.67 4.46 -2.05
CA LYS A 37 3.07 4.59 -2.47
C LYS A 37 3.60 6.02 -2.33
N GLU A 38 2.78 7.03 -2.68
CA GLU A 38 3.12 8.45 -2.49
C GLU A 38 3.29 8.77 -0.99
N GLU A 39 2.38 8.31 -0.14
CA GLU A 39 2.46 8.48 1.32
C GLU A 39 3.74 7.83 1.90
N LEU A 40 4.05 6.60 1.48
CA LEU A 40 5.26 5.87 1.85
C LEU A 40 6.55 6.50 1.31
N SER A 41 6.47 7.37 0.30
CA SER A 41 7.64 8.08 -0.22
C SER A 41 8.06 9.24 0.68
N VAL A 42 7.16 9.75 1.54
CA VAL A 42 7.46 10.86 2.46
C VAL A 42 8.53 10.46 3.47
N PRO A 43 8.45 9.33 4.20
CA PRO A 43 9.52 8.89 5.11
C PRO A 43 10.91 8.74 4.46
N LEU A 44 10.98 8.38 3.17
CA LEU A 44 12.26 8.29 2.44
C LEU A 44 12.98 9.64 2.41
N GLN A 45 12.24 10.75 2.31
CA GLN A 45 12.79 12.11 2.28
C GLN A 45 13.40 12.50 3.64
N TYR A 46 12.99 11.84 4.72
CA TYR A 46 13.53 12.02 6.07
C TYR A 46 14.62 11.00 6.44
N GLY A 47 15.07 10.18 5.49
CA GLY A 47 16.16 9.21 5.70
C GLY A 47 15.72 7.84 6.23
N TYR A 48 14.41 7.56 6.35
CA TYR A 48 13.95 6.22 6.68
C TYR A 48 14.06 5.28 5.47
N SER A 49 14.54 4.06 5.67
CA SER A 49 14.73 3.08 4.59
C SER A 49 13.61 2.04 4.46
N PHE A 50 12.82 1.80 5.52
CA PHE A 50 11.78 0.76 5.55
C PHE A 50 10.80 0.79 4.35
N PRO A 51 10.41 1.95 3.74
CA PRO A 51 9.51 1.93 2.60
C PRO A 51 10.10 1.23 1.36
N GLN A 52 11.43 1.18 1.26
CA GLN A 52 12.12 0.51 0.15
C GLN A 52 11.80 -0.99 0.12
N GLU A 53 11.72 -1.63 1.28
CA GLU A 53 11.36 -3.05 1.37
C GLU A 53 9.92 -3.30 0.89
N ILE A 54 9.00 -2.39 1.22
CA ILE A 54 7.63 -2.46 0.71
C ILE A 54 7.64 -2.31 -0.81
N PHE A 55 8.35 -1.32 -1.35
CA PHE A 55 8.37 -1.05 -2.80
C PHE A 55 9.01 -2.16 -3.64
N LYS A 56 9.95 -2.90 -3.05
CA LYS A 56 10.62 -4.05 -3.68
C LYS A 56 9.70 -5.27 -3.78
N GLN A 57 8.84 -5.47 -2.80
CA GLN A 57 8.10 -6.73 -2.64
C GLN A 57 6.60 -6.61 -2.97
N PHE A 58 6.00 -5.42 -2.84
CA PHE A 58 4.57 -5.20 -3.05
C PHE A 58 4.26 -4.69 -4.47
N ILE A 59 3.14 -5.15 -5.02
CA ILE A 59 2.62 -4.68 -6.30
C ILE A 59 1.99 -3.29 -6.11
N THR A 60 2.32 -2.33 -6.98
CA THR A 60 1.63 -1.02 -7.00
C THR A 60 0.40 -1.10 -7.90
N LEU A 61 -0.80 -0.96 -7.33
CA LEU A 61 -2.06 -0.94 -8.06
C LEU A 61 -2.41 0.47 -8.52
N VAL A 62 -2.58 0.62 -9.82
CA VAL A 62 -3.11 1.84 -10.44
C VAL A 62 -4.62 1.70 -10.58
N PRO A 63 -5.42 2.56 -9.92
CA PRO A 63 -6.87 2.54 -10.07
C PRO A 63 -7.28 2.76 -11.53
N THR A 64 -8.22 1.97 -12.04
CA THR A 64 -8.81 2.20 -13.37
C THR A 64 -9.69 3.45 -13.36
N ARG A 65 -9.93 4.06 -14.53
CA ARG A 65 -10.84 5.22 -14.66
C ARG A 65 -12.22 4.96 -14.03
N LYS A 66 -12.74 3.74 -14.18
CA LYS A 66 -14.01 3.30 -13.57
C LYS A 66 -13.96 3.36 -12.04
N ASN A 67 -12.89 2.85 -11.44
CA ASN A 67 -12.70 2.86 -9.98
C ASN A 67 -12.58 4.29 -9.43
N ILE A 68 -11.87 5.17 -10.15
CA ILE A 68 -11.75 6.59 -9.78
C ILE A 68 -13.11 7.29 -9.80
N SER A 69 -13.95 7.01 -10.81
CA SER A 69 -15.30 7.60 -10.90
C SER A 69 -16.18 7.18 -9.73
N LEU A 70 -16.15 5.90 -9.34
CA LEU A 70 -16.89 5.38 -8.20
C LEU A 70 -16.44 6.01 -6.87
N LEU A 71 -15.13 6.15 -6.67
CA LEU A 71 -14.58 6.79 -5.47
C LEU A 71 -14.99 8.26 -5.36
N LYS A 72 -15.02 8.99 -6.48
CA LYS A 72 -15.51 10.39 -6.50
C LYS A 72 -16.97 10.46 -6.07
N ASN A 73 -17.82 9.60 -6.64
CA ASN A 73 -19.25 9.58 -6.32
C ASN A 73 -19.51 9.24 -4.84
N LEU A 74 -18.75 8.29 -4.27
CA LEU A 74 -18.82 7.97 -2.83
C LEU A 74 -18.39 9.15 -1.96
N LYS A 75 -17.32 9.87 -2.32
CA LYS A 75 -16.90 11.07 -1.58
C LYS A 75 -17.98 12.14 -1.55
N TYR A 76 -18.68 12.37 -2.65
CA TYR A 76 -19.79 13.32 -2.70
C TYR A 76 -20.98 12.86 -1.85
N ALA A 77 -21.28 11.57 -1.85
CA ALA A 77 -22.40 11.01 -1.09
C ALA A 77 -22.18 10.98 0.44
N ILE A 78 -20.93 10.94 0.91
CA ILE A 78 -20.60 10.94 2.34
C ILE A 78 -20.47 12.37 2.90
N LEU A 79 -20.23 13.35 2.03
CA LEU A 79 -20.08 14.77 2.38
C LEU A 79 -21.35 15.60 2.14
N SER A 80 -22.43 14.97 1.68
CA SER A 80 -23.78 15.53 1.52
C SER A 80 -24.68 15.10 2.67
#